data_AF-A0A818MG94-F1
#
_entry.id   AF-A0A818MG94-F1
#
_cell.length_a   1.000
_cell.length_b   1.000
_cell.length_c   1.000
_cell.angle_alpha   90.00
_cell.angle_beta   90.00
_cell.angle_gamma   90.00
#
_symmetry.space_group_name_H-M   'P 1'
#
loop_
_entity.id
_entity.type
_entity.pdbx_description
1 polymer ?
#
loop_
_entity_poly.entity_id
_entity_poly.type
_entity_poly.pdbx_seq_one_letter_code
_entity_poly.pdbx_strand_id
1 'polypeptide(L)'
;MWTGSHRIVNDFRKNILGLLPLSSEQALRMMNDVPHTYCWSPSLVPKPNDWGPNIDVCGFFFLYDKTDYPVPRSLMDFLDSGDPPLYIGFGSISGHDERKLFRTIIRALNITGKRAVVSDKLIAPDTEVPENIHPCGNCPHDWLFQYVSGVCHHGGAGTTATGLRAGLPTIIVPFFGDQYFWSDIVEKAGAGPPALSARSLHTRHLVDAINFISDANVKARAQEISRKMRDEHGCEAAMRSFHQQLPLDAMQSDLEETYPACYRIPKYGLKVSWPVAQILLGVESVFLDDLLPCATCEWNPAKSFNLSIPPLYRTPDRVLPYTEDQRKKIIAAFSDVINKVPQK
;
A
#
# COMPACT_ATOMS: atom_id res chain seq x y z
N MET A 1 0.28 -14.14 -7.10
CA MET A 1 -0.71 -13.43 -6.27
C MET A 1 -2.15 -13.82 -6.61
N TRP A 2 -2.61 -13.67 -7.86
CA TRP A 2 -4.00 -13.98 -8.25
C TRP A 2 -4.51 -15.34 -7.77
N THR A 3 -3.76 -16.43 -7.96
CA THR A 3 -4.17 -17.78 -7.52
C THR A 3 -4.56 -17.85 -6.04
N GLY A 4 -3.90 -17.07 -5.17
CA GLY A 4 -4.20 -17.03 -3.74
C GLY A 4 -5.36 -16.10 -3.34
N SER A 5 -5.67 -15.08 -4.15
CA SER A 5 -6.70 -14.07 -3.85
C SER A 5 -7.97 -14.19 -4.69
N HIS A 6 -7.96 -14.94 -5.79
CA HIS A 6 -9.04 -14.97 -6.78
C HIS A 6 -10.40 -15.30 -6.17
N ARG A 7 -10.47 -16.21 -5.19
CA ARG A 7 -11.72 -16.58 -4.53
C ARG A 7 -12.33 -15.39 -3.79
N ILE A 8 -11.54 -14.71 -2.95
CA ILE A 8 -11.98 -13.54 -2.19
C ILE A 8 -12.42 -12.41 -3.14
N VAL A 9 -11.63 -12.17 -4.18
CA VAL A 9 -11.94 -11.14 -5.19
C VAL A 9 -13.23 -11.48 -5.94
N ASN A 10 -13.40 -12.72 -6.41
CA ASN A 10 -14.58 -13.14 -7.16
C ASN A 10 -15.84 -13.23 -6.29
N ASP A 11 -15.71 -13.62 -5.02
CA ASP A 11 -16.81 -13.59 -4.06
C ASP A 11 -17.28 -12.15 -3.82
N PHE A 12 -16.35 -11.20 -3.64
CA PHE A 12 -16.68 -9.77 -3.52
C PHE A 12 -17.35 -9.25 -4.80
N ARG A 13 -16.79 -9.56 -5.97
CA ARG A 13 -17.36 -9.16 -7.27
C ARG A 13 -18.80 -9.63 -7.43
N LYS A 14 -19.08 -10.92 -7.18
CA LYS A 14 -20.40 -11.50 -7.37
C LYS A 14 -21.41 -11.05 -6.32
N ASN A 15 -21.03 -11.13 -5.04
CA ASN A 15 -21.98 -11.01 -3.94
C ASN A 15 -22.19 -9.57 -3.48
N ILE A 16 -21.23 -8.67 -3.72
CA ILE A 16 -21.31 -7.26 -3.31
C ILE A 16 -21.50 -6.34 -4.52
N LEU A 17 -20.73 -6.54 -5.59
CA LEU A 17 -20.75 -5.63 -6.74
C LEU A 17 -21.71 -6.04 -7.86
N GLY A 18 -22.29 -7.25 -7.82
CA GLY A 18 -23.12 -7.78 -8.90
C GLY A 18 -22.34 -8.05 -10.20
N LEU A 19 -21.02 -8.14 -10.13
CA LEU A 19 -20.12 -8.37 -11.26
C LEU A 19 -19.84 -9.87 -11.46
N LEU A 20 -19.53 -10.25 -12.70
CA LEU A 20 -19.12 -11.61 -13.05
C LEU A 20 -17.72 -11.88 -12.47
N PRO A 21 -17.45 -13.13 -12.06
CA PRO A 21 -16.11 -13.52 -11.64
C PRO A 21 -15.12 -13.37 -12.81
N LEU A 22 -13.86 -13.07 -12.49
CA LEU A 22 -12.77 -13.04 -13.46
C LEU A 22 -12.09 -14.40 -13.53
N SER A 23 -11.74 -14.81 -14.75
CA SER A 23 -10.74 -15.84 -14.99
C SER A 23 -9.32 -15.28 -14.77
N SER A 24 -8.32 -16.16 -14.64
CA SER A 24 -6.92 -15.73 -14.51
C SER A 24 -6.42 -14.93 -15.72
N GLU A 25 -6.84 -15.30 -16.93
CA GLU A 25 -6.48 -14.56 -18.14
C GLU A 25 -7.08 -13.14 -18.13
N GLN A 26 -8.36 -13.04 -17.74
CA GLN A 26 -9.06 -11.75 -17.65
C GLN A 26 -8.43 -10.86 -16.59
N ALA A 27 -8.09 -11.41 -15.42
CA ALA A 27 -7.42 -10.67 -14.36
C ALA A 27 -6.04 -10.16 -14.82
N LEU A 28 -5.28 -10.96 -15.57
CA LEU A 28 -3.99 -10.55 -16.12
C LEU A 28 -4.13 -9.41 -17.14
N ARG A 29 -5.10 -9.48 -18.05
CA ARG A 29 -5.38 -8.37 -18.99
C ARG A 29 -5.76 -7.09 -18.25
N MET A 30 -6.64 -7.20 -17.26
CA MET A 30 -7.05 -6.05 -16.45
C MET A 30 -5.88 -5.38 -15.71
N MET A 31 -4.86 -6.13 -15.28
CA MET A 31 -3.66 -5.51 -14.69
C MET A 31 -2.92 -4.61 -15.67
N ASN A 32 -3.03 -4.84 -16.98
CA ASN A 32 -2.39 -3.98 -17.98
C ASN A 32 -3.27 -2.81 -18.42
N ASP A 33 -4.59 -2.96 -18.39
CA ASP A 33 -5.53 -1.96 -18.90
C ASP A 33 -6.02 -0.98 -17.83
N VAL A 34 -6.19 -1.45 -16.59
CA VAL A 34 -6.67 -0.62 -15.47
C VAL A 34 -5.51 0.24 -14.98
N PRO A 35 -5.67 1.59 -14.94
CA PRO A 35 -4.64 2.46 -14.42
C PRO A 35 -4.32 2.15 -12.96
N HIS A 36 -3.03 2.06 -12.63
CA HIS A 36 -2.59 1.77 -11.28
C HIS A 36 -1.20 2.35 -11.00
N THR A 37 -0.92 2.55 -9.72
CA THR A 37 0.31 3.19 -9.27
C THR A 37 1.06 2.25 -8.32
N TYR A 38 2.31 1.95 -8.65
CA TYR A 38 3.21 1.21 -7.78
C TYR A 38 3.82 2.13 -6.72
N CYS A 39 3.72 1.70 -5.47
CA CYS A 39 4.09 2.47 -4.30
C CYS A 39 5.50 2.11 -3.82
N TRP A 40 6.50 2.25 -4.70
CA TRP A 40 7.92 2.11 -4.38
C TRP A 40 8.73 3.29 -4.89
N SER A 41 9.94 3.45 -4.35
CA SER A 41 10.85 4.54 -4.75
C SER A 41 11.27 4.42 -6.22
N PRO A 42 10.95 5.41 -7.09
CA PRO A 42 11.45 5.45 -8.46
C PRO A 42 12.98 5.64 -8.53
N SER A 43 13.59 6.18 -7.48
CA SER A 43 15.05 6.32 -7.37
C SER A 43 15.76 4.99 -7.12
N LEU A 44 15.04 4.03 -6.54
CA LEU A 44 15.54 2.68 -6.26
C LEU A 44 15.19 1.70 -7.39
N VAL A 45 13.93 1.72 -7.83
CA VAL A 45 13.42 0.91 -8.94
C VAL A 45 12.69 1.83 -9.91
N PRO A 46 13.35 2.31 -10.98
CA PRO A 46 12.71 3.21 -11.93
C PRO A 46 11.58 2.51 -12.68
N LYS A 47 10.60 3.30 -13.14
CA LYS A 47 9.55 2.81 -14.05
C LYS A 47 10.21 2.22 -15.31
N PRO A 48 9.95 0.95 -15.65
CA PRO A 48 10.43 0.37 -16.91
C PRO A 48 9.94 1.13 -18.14
N ASN A 49 10.76 1.23 -19.17
CA ASN A 49 10.46 1.98 -20.40
C ASN A 49 9.35 1.36 -21.25
N ASP A 50 9.07 0.07 -21.04
CA ASP A 50 8.02 -0.69 -21.74
C ASP A 50 6.65 -0.59 -21.04
N TRP A 51 6.54 0.14 -19.93
CA TRP A 51 5.28 0.37 -19.24
C TRP A 51 4.49 1.53 -19.85
N GLY A 52 3.19 1.32 -20.04
CA GLY A 52 2.27 2.30 -20.59
C GLY A 52 2.05 3.54 -19.71
N PRO A 53 1.36 4.57 -20.23
CA PRO A 53 1.06 5.80 -19.50
C PRO A 53 0.01 5.61 -18.38
N ASN A 54 -0.68 4.48 -18.35
CA ASN A 54 -1.64 4.12 -17.32
C ASN A 54 -1.00 3.52 -16.06
N ILE A 55 0.31 3.25 -16.07
CA ILE A 55 1.05 2.66 -14.95
C ILE A 55 2.07 3.68 -14.44
N ASP A 56 2.00 4.04 -13.17
CA ASP A 56 2.96 4.97 -12.56
C ASP A 56 3.74 4.34 -11.41
N VAL A 57 4.88 4.95 -11.07
CA VAL A 57 5.66 4.63 -9.88
C VAL A 57 5.79 5.92 -9.07
N CYS A 58 5.19 5.97 -7.88
CA CYS A 58 4.99 7.23 -7.15
C CYS A 58 5.96 7.48 -6.00
N GLY A 59 6.65 6.46 -5.51
CA GLY A 59 7.36 6.51 -4.22
C GLY A 59 6.65 5.68 -3.15
N PHE A 60 7.37 5.35 -2.09
CA PHE A 60 6.78 4.68 -0.92
C PHE A 60 5.88 5.62 -0.12
N PHE A 61 4.90 5.07 0.58
CA PHE A 61 4.07 5.80 1.53
C PHE A 61 4.65 5.64 2.93
N PHE A 62 5.03 6.75 3.53
CA PHE A 62 5.50 6.80 4.91
C PHE A 62 4.44 7.47 5.76
N LEU A 63 4.07 6.83 6.86
CA LEU A 63 3.27 7.47 7.89
C LEU A 63 4.21 8.40 8.67
N TYR A 64 3.96 9.71 8.61
CA TYR A 64 4.65 10.69 9.43
C TYR A 64 3.94 10.77 10.78
N ASP A 65 4.00 9.69 11.55
CA ASP A 65 3.46 9.75 12.89
C ASP A 65 4.44 10.54 13.74
N LYS A 66 3.99 11.70 14.24
CA LYS A 66 4.56 12.28 15.46
C LYS A 66 4.33 11.24 16.54
N THR A 67 5.28 10.35 16.73
CA THR A 67 5.11 9.23 17.65
C THR A 67 5.21 9.77 19.07
N ASP A 68 4.06 9.94 19.72
CA ASP A 68 3.94 9.94 21.20
C ASP A 68 4.25 8.53 21.75
N TYR A 69 5.14 7.78 21.09
CA TYR A 69 5.48 6.41 21.43
C TYR A 69 6.18 6.45 22.80
N PRO A 70 5.59 5.82 23.83
CA PRO A 70 6.18 5.79 25.16
C PRO A 70 7.36 4.81 25.14
N VAL A 71 8.53 5.31 24.76
CA VAL A 71 9.74 4.50 24.64
C VAL A 71 10.07 3.87 26.01
N PRO A 72 10.15 2.54 26.11
CA PRO A 72 10.52 1.89 27.36
C PRO A 72 11.91 2.35 27.81
N ARG A 73 12.05 2.65 29.12
CA ARG A 73 13.32 3.12 29.68
C ARG A 73 14.46 2.14 29.43
N SER A 74 14.18 0.83 29.51
CA SER A 74 15.13 -0.24 29.24
C SER A 74 15.68 -0.20 27.81
N LEU A 75 14.87 0.19 26.83
CA LEU A 75 15.30 0.31 25.43
C LEU A 75 16.19 1.55 25.27
N MET A 76 15.81 2.69 25.85
CA MET A 76 16.67 3.89 25.83
C MET A 76 18.02 3.64 26.50
N ASP A 77 18.04 3.04 27.70
CA ASP A 77 19.28 2.73 28.40
C ASP A 77 20.19 1.78 27.58
N PHE A 78 19.60 0.82 26.86
CA PHE A 78 20.36 -0.05 25.96
C PHE A 78 20.93 0.71 24.76
N LEU A 79 20.13 1.59 24.13
CA LEU A 79 20.59 2.42 23.00
C LEU A 79 21.73 3.35 23.43
N ASP A 80 21.63 3.97 24.61
CA ASP A 80 22.61 4.93 25.14
C ASP A 80 23.91 4.30 25.69
N SER A 81 23.90 3.00 26.01
CA SER A 81 25.02 2.34 26.71
C SER A 81 26.23 1.95 25.84
N GLY A 82 26.26 2.36 24.56
CA GLY A 82 27.41 2.06 23.68
C GLY A 82 27.15 2.31 22.21
N ASP A 83 27.88 1.60 21.35
CA ASP A 83 27.78 1.76 19.89
C ASP A 83 26.37 1.42 19.35
N PRO A 84 25.87 2.14 18.33
CA PRO A 84 24.54 1.91 17.77
C PRO A 84 24.31 0.44 17.38
N PRO A 85 23.31 -0.25 17.96
CA PRO A 85 23.07 -1.67 17.71
C PRO A 85 22.56 -1.90 16.28
N LEU A 86 22.52 -3.17 15.84
CA LEU A 86 21.74 -3.58 14.66
C LEU A 86 20.28 -3.78 15.05
N TYR A 87 19.34 -3.52 14.16
CA TYR A 87 17.98 -4.08 14.30
C TYR A 87 17.91 -5.46 13.64
N ILE A 88 17.30 -6.45 14.30
CA ILE A 88 17.03 -7.77 13.70
C ILE A 88 15.57 -8.16 13.90
N GLY A 89 14.83 -8.33 12.80
CA GLY A 89 13.41 -8.68 12.86
C GLY A 89 12.89 -9.27 11.56
N PHE A 90 12.33 -10.48 11.62
CA PHE A 90 11.80 -11.15 10.44
C PHE A 90 10.27 -11.04 10.31
N GLY A 91 9.60 -10.30 11.20
CA GLY A 91 8.14 -10.22 11.19
C GLY A 91 7.48 -11.52 11.65
N SER A 92 6.21 -11.72 11.30
CA SER A 92 5.47 -12.94 11.65
C SER A 92 5.79 -14.04 10.62
N ILE A 93 6.84 -14.82 10.86
CA ILE A 93 7.22 -15.95 9.99
C ILE A 93 6.84 -17.25 10.66
N SER A 94 6.16 -18.13 9.93
CA SER A 94 5.79 -19.47 10.39
C SER A 94 6.67 -20.55 9.73
N GLY A 95 6.84 -21.69 10.39
CA GLY A 95 7.46 -22.89 9.80
C GLY A 95 8.99 -22.97 9.88
N HIS A 96 9.62 -22.24 10.80
CA HIS A 96 11.08 -22.20 10.97
C HIS A 96 11.47 -22.58 12.40
N ASP A 97 12.69 -23.10 12.59
CA ASP A 97 13.24 -23.39 13.91
C ASP A 97 13.76 -22.09 14.56
N GLU A 98 12.88 -21.42 15.29
CA GLU A 98 13.15 -20.16 15.99
C GLU A 98 14.34 -20.29 16.97
N ARG A 99 14.47 -21.42 17.68
CA ARG A 99 15.58 -21.67 18.61
C ARG A 99 16.91 -21.72 17.85
N LYS A 100 16.97 -22.45 16.74
CA LYS A 100 18.18 -22.52 15.91
C LYS A 100 18.53 -21.16 15.31
N LEU A 101 17.53 -20.41 14.86
CA LEU A 101 17.70 -19.08 14.28
C LEU A 101 18.25 -18.09 15.30
N PHE A 102 17.63 -18.01 16.48
CA PHE A 102 18.06 -17.10 17.54
C PHE A 102 19.46 -17.44 18.06
N ARG A 103 19.78 -18.73 18.24
CA ARG A 103 21.15 -19.17 18.57
C ARG A 103 22.17 -18.77 17.50
N THR A 104 21.77 -18.80 16.22
CA THR A 104 22.62 -18.37 15.11
C THR A 104 22.90 -16.87 15.17
N ILE A 105 21.89 -16.07 15.51
CA ILE A 105 22.00 -14.62 15.73
C ILE A 105 22.95 -14.33 16.90
N ILE A 106 22.73 -14.94 18.08
CA ILE A 106 23.60 -14.77 19.26
C ILE A 106 25.07 -15.03 18.90
N ARG A 107 25.35 -16.16 18.24
CA ARG A 107 26.73 -16.53 17.87
C ARG A 107 27.35 -15.53 16.90
N ALA A 108 26.59 -15.03 15.92
CA ALA A 108 27.11 -14.06 14.95
C ALA A 108 27.41 -12.71 15.59
N LEU A 109 26.54 -12.25 16.49
CA LEU A 109 26.74 -11.01 17.25
C LEU A 109 27.96 -11.10 18.17
N ASN A 110 28.14 -12.25 18.86
CA ASN A 110 29.31 -12.47 19.71
C ASN A 110 30.63 -12.48 18.91
N ILE A 111 30.65 -13.09 17.72
CA ILE A 111 31.84 -13.11 16.86
C ILE A 111 32.16 -11.72 16.31
N THR A 112 31.15 -10.95 15.95
CA THR A 112 31.31 -9.61 15.35
C THR A 112 31.46 -8.49 16.38
N GLY A 113 31.26 -8.80 17.67
CA GLY A 113 31.24 -7.82 18.75
C GLY A 113 30.09 -6.80 18.65
N LYS A 114 29.05 -7.10 17.87
CA LYS A 114 27.92 -6.19 17.67
C LYS A 114 26.84 -6.39 18.73
N ARG A 115 26.17 -5.28 19.04
CA ARG A 115 24.93 -5.25 19.84
C ARG A 115 23.72 -5.28 18.90
N ALA A 116 22.59 -5.79 19.36
CA ALA A 116 21.37 -5.80 18.56
C ALA A 116 20.10 -5.53 19.36
N VAL A 117 19.16 -4.80 18.75
CA VAL A 117 17.75 -4.80 19.14
C VAL A 117 17.06 -5.88 18.31
N VAL A 118 16.48 -6.89 18.96
CA VAL A 118 15.89 -8.06 18.30
C VAL A 118 14.40 -8.10 18.56
N SER A 119 13.60 -8.30 17.51
CA SER A 119 12.15 -8.47 17.66
C SER A 119 11.83 -9.65 18.59
N ASP A 120 10.97 -9.43 19.59
CA ASP A 120 10.58 -10.48 20.56
C ASP A 120 10.02 -11.74 19.89
N LYS A 121 9.41 -11.58 18.70
CA LYS A 121 8.89 -12.70 17.90
C LYS A 121 9.97 -13.68 17.41
N LEU A 122 11.25 -13.28 17.46
CA LEU A 122 12.39 -14.15 17.12
C LEU A 122 13.00 -14.82 18.34
N ILE A 123 12.65 -14.38 19.55
CA ILE A 123 13.20 -14.91 20.79
C ILE A 123 12.36 -16.10 21.19
N ALA A 124 12.92 -17.30 21.00
CA ALA A 124 12.24 -18.51 21.37
C ALA A 124 11.97 -18.55 22.90
N PRO A 125 10.81 -19.07 23.35
CA PRO A 125 10.50 -19.20 24.76
C PRO A 125 11.61 -19.90 25.56
N ASP A 126 11.83 -19.44 26.79
CA ASP A 126 12.81 -19.98 27.73
C ASP A 126 14.27 -19.89 27.24
N THR A 127 14.58 -18.97 26.32
CA THR A 127 15.95 -18.71 25.90
C THR A 127 16.55 -17.55 26.69
N GLU A 128 17.73 -17.77 27.29
CA GLU A 128 18.50 -16.72 27.93
C GLU A 128 18.95 -15.69 26.88
N VAL A 129 18.69 -14.42 27.14
CA VAL A 129 19.04 -13.30 26.26
C VAL A 129 20.36 -12.68 26.76
N PRO A 130 21.43 -12.72 25.96
CA PRO A 130 22.71 -12.09 26.29
C PRO A 130 22.61 -10.57 26.46
N GLU A 131 23.52 -9.98 27.23
CA GLU A 131 23.55 -8.53 27.52
C GLU A 131 23.71 -7.64 26.27
N ASN A 132 24.31 -8.15 25.18
CA ASN A 132 24.44 -7.43 23.92
C ASN A 132 23.18 -7.47 23.05
N ILE A 133 22.07 -8.07 23.53
CA ILE A 133 20.79 -8.13 22.83
C ILE A 133 19.69 -7.50 23.69
N HIS A 134 18.92 -6.60 23.08
CA HIS A 134 17.70 -6.07 23.68
C HIS A 134 16.46 -6.62 22.98
N PRO A 135 15.60 -7.38 23.68
CA PRO A 135 14.28 -7.76 23.21
C PRO A 135 13.42 -6.51 22.95
N CYS A 136 12.82 -6.42 21.77
CA CYS A 136 11.92 -5.33 21.43
C CYS A 136 10.59 -5.88 20.89
N GLY A 137 9.50 -5.48 21.55
CA GLY A 137 8.15 -5.72 21.07
C GLY A 137 7.80 -4.84 19.87
N ASN A 138 6.55 -4.41 19.79
CA ASN A 138 6.12 -3.47 18.74
C ASN A 138 6.73 -2.09 19.02
N CYS A 139 7.73 -1.72 18.23
CA CYS A 139 8.35 -0.39 18.22
C CYS A 139 8.25 0.18 16.80
N PRO A 140 7.82 1.45 16.65
CA PRO A 140 7.79 2.11 15.35
C PRO A 140 9.19 2.12 14.71
N HIS A 141 9.32 1.53 13.51
CA HIS A 141 10.61 1.40 12.83
C HIS A 141 11.18 2.76 12.39
N ASP A 142 10.32 3.71 12.03
CA ASP A 142 10.71 5.09 11.70
C ASP A 142 11.37 5.82 12.87
N TRP A 143 10.97 5.50 14.11
CA TRP A 143 11.64 5.98 15.32
C TRP A 143 12.90 5.17 15.61
N LEU A 144 12.79 3.84 15.71
CA LEU A 144 13.91 2.97 16.13
C LEU A 144 15.10 3.05 15.17
N PHE A 145 14.84 3.15 13.87
CA PHE A 145 15.89 3.13 12.85
C PHE A 145 16.78 4.38 12.86
N GLN A 146 16.43 5.40 13.65
CA GLN A 146 17.31 6.56 13.90
C GLN A 146 18.47 6.22 14.85
N TYR A 147 18.36 5.12 15.61
CA TYR A 147 19.31 4.75 16.67
C TYR A 147 20.11 3.48 16.39
N VAL A 148 19.96 2.89 15.20
CA VAL A 148 20.62 1.62 14.82
C VAL A 148 21.63 1.85 13.70
N SER A 149 22.61 0.95 13.56
CA SER A 149 23.67 1.03 12.55
C SER A 149 23.38 0.25 11.26
N GLY A 150 22.34 -0.58 11.26
CA GLY A 150 21.94 -1.42 10.13
C GLY A 150 20.72 -2.27 10.47
N VAL A 151 20.08 -2.83 9.45
CA VAL A 151 18.83 -3.59 9.57
C VAL A 151 19.02 -4.99 9.02
N CYS A 152 18.69 -6.03 9.78
CA CYS A 152 18.58 -7.41 9.30
C CYS A 152 17.12 -7.84 9.37
N HIS A 153 16.49 -8.09 8.22
CA HIS A 153 15.08 -8.40 8.18
C HIS A 153 14.72 -9.34 7.03
N HIS A 154 13.43 -9.64 6.92
CA HIS A 154 12.91 -10.64 6.00
C HIS A 154 12.76 -10.16 4.55
N GLY A 155 13.02 -8.88 4.25
CA GLY A 155 12.85 -8.31 2.92
C GLY A 155 11.44 -7.80 2.58
N GLY A 156 10.51 -7.70 3.52
CA GLY A 156 9.18 -7.13 3.23
C GLY A 156 9.26 -5.65 2.79
N ALA A 157 8.50 -5.28 1.75
CA ALA A 157 8.57 -3.96 1.08
C ALA A 157 8.62 -2.77 2.05
N GLY A 158 7.75 -2.74 3.04
CA GLY A 158 7.68 -1.65 4.02
C GLY A 158 8.92 -1.56 4.92
N THR A 159 9.45 -2.68 5.39
CA THR A 159 10.67 -2.66 6.23
C THR A 159 11.90 -2.30 5.40
N THR A 160 12.01 -2.81 4.16
CA THR A 160 13.05 -2.40 3.21
C THR A 160 13.00 -0.89 2.99
N ALA A 161 11.80 -0.35 2.72
CA ALA A 161 11.59 1.07 2.49
C ALA A 161 11.99 1.92 3.71
N THR A 162 11.59 1.54 4.91
CA THR A 162 11.93 2.28 6.14
C THR A 162 13.44 2.24 6.42
N GLY A 163 14.08 1.08 6.26
CA GLY A 163 15.53 0.94 6.45
C GLY A 163 16.35 1.78 5.46
N LEU A 164 16.02 1.68 4.17
CA LEU A 164 16.70 2.47 3.13
C LEU A 164 16.40 3.96 3.26
N ARG A 165 15.17 4.37 3.63
CA ARG A 165 14.86 5.78 3.91
C ARG A 165 15.65 6.32 5.08
N ALA A 166 15.91 5.52 6.11
CA ALA A 166 16.78 5.88 7.24
C ALA A 166 18.28 5.89 6.87
N GLY A 167 18.64 5.45 5.65
CA GLY A 167 20.03 5.39 5.20
C GLY A 167 20.84 4.27 5.84
N LEU A 168 20.15 3.19 6.20
CA LEU A 168 20.74 2.05 6.86
C LEU A 168 21.10 0.96 5.85
N PRO A 169 22.35 0.46 5.89
CA PRO A 169 22.70 -0.82 5.27
C PRO A 169 21.76 -1.95 5.73
N THR A 170 21.38 -2.81 4.79
CA THR A 170 20.28 -3.75 5.00
C THR A 170 20.68 -5.17 4.61
N ILE A 171 20.57 -6.12 5.56
CA ILE A 171 20.70 -7.57 5.34
C ILE A 171 19.30 -8.14 5.16
N ILE A 172 19.08 -8.87 4.07
CA ILE A 172 17.79 -9.52 3.79
C ILE A 172 17.93 -11.04 3.86
N VAL A 173 17.08 -11.65 4.69
CA VAL A 173 16.87 -13.10 4.80
C VAL A 173 15.49 -13.40 4.23
N PRO A 174 15.32 -13.66 2.92
CA PRO A 174 13.99 -13.84 2.35
C PRO A 174 13.43 -15.23 2.61
N PHE A 175 12.12 -15.29 2.80
CA PHE A 175 11.35 -16.49 3.11
C PHE A 175 10.31 -16.81 2.02
N PHE A 176 9.65 -15.80 1.45
CA PHE A 176 8.65 -15.98 0.39
C PHE A 176 8.35 -14.68 -0.37
N GLY A 177 7.72 -14.81 -1.55
CA GLY A 177 7.07 -13.70 -2.23
C GLY A 177 8.05 -12.62 -2.71
N ASP A 178 7.66 -11.36 -2.48
CA ASP A 178 8.39 -10.15 -2.90
C ASP A 178 9.71 -9.94 -2.14
N GLN A 179 9.93 -10.66 -1.05
CA GLN A 179 11.15 -10.57 -0.24
C GLN A 179 12.42 -10.86 -1.04
N TYR A 180 12.36 -11.82 -1.96
CA TYR A 180 13.49 -12.13 -2.85
C TYR A 180 13.78 -10.98 -3.82
N PHE A 181 12.72 -10.34 -4.34
CA PHE A 181 12.87 -9.18 -5.21
C PHE A 181 13.56 -8.03 -4.47
N TRP A 182 13.10 -7.69 -3.26
CA TRP A 182 13.73 -6.62 -2.48
C TRP A 182 15.18 -6.93 -2.10
N SER A 183 15.51 -8.20 -1.86
CA SER A 183 16.90 -8.59 -1.63
C SER A 183 17.79 -8.30 -2.85
N ASP A 184 17.34 -8.66 -4.05
CA ASP A 184 18.06 -8.41 -5.30
C ASP A 184 18.19 -6.90 -5.58
N ILE A 185 17.14 -6.12 -5.30
CA ILE A 185 17.18 -4.66 -5.43
C ILE A 185 18.20 -4.02 -4.46
N VAL A 186 18.21 -4.43 -3.19
CA VAL A 186 19.16 -3.91 -2.18
C VAL A 186 20.60 -4.27 -2.52
N GLU A 187 20.83 -5.51 -2.96
CA GLU A 187 22.15 -5.99 -3.41
C GLU A 187 22.64 -5.17 -4.60
N LYS A 188 21.83 -5.03 -5.66
CA LYS A 188 22.18 -4.26 -6.86
C LYS A 188 22.43 -2.78 -6.58
N ALA A 189 21.73 -2.22 -5.58
CA ALA A 189 21.95 -0.86 -5.13
C ALA A 189 23.23 -0.69 -4.28
N GLY A 190 23.89 -1.79 -3.89
CA GLY A 190 25.08 -1.79 -3.06
C GLY A 190 24.83 -1.40 -1.60
N ALA A 191 23.57 -1.46 -1.15
CA ALA A 191 23.16 -1.11 0.21
C ALA A 191 23.07 -2.33 1.15
N GLY A 192 23.36 -3.52 0.63
CA GLY A 192 23.34 -4.77 1.38
C GLY A 192 24.05 -5.90 0.66
N PRO A 193 24.34 -7.00 1.37
CA PRO A 193 24.92 -8.20 0.76
C PRO A 193 23.87 -8.96 -0.05
N PRO A 194 24.29 -9.99 -0.82
CA PRO A 194 23.35 -10.93 -1.44
C PRO A 194 22.41 -11.58 -0.45
N ALA A 195 21.25 -12.01 -0.94
CA ALA A 195 20.21 -12.67 -0.15
C ALA A 195 20.76 -13.82 0.68
N LEU A 196 20.48 -13.81 2.00
CA LEU A 196 20.79 -14.96 2.85
C LEU A 196 19.65 -15.96 2.82
N SER A 197 19.90 -17.15 2.28
CA SER A 197 18.91 -18.23 2.27
C SER A 197 18.46 -18.60 3.70
N ALA A 198 17.18 -18.41 4.00
CA ALA A 198 16.59 -18.79 5.29
C ALA A 198 16.80 -20.27 5.61
N ARG A 199 16.75 -21.15 4.60
CA ARG A 199 16.89 -22.61 4.76
C ARG A 199 18.30 -23.04 5.14
N SER A 200 19.31 -22.31 4.70
CA SER A 200 20.74 -22.61 4.92
C SER A 200 21.43 -21.54 5.77
N LEU A 201 20.66 -20.71 6.48
CA LEU A 201 21.22 -19.68 7.34
C LEU A 201 22.01 -20.32 8.48
N HIS A 202 23.26 -19.90 8.61
CA HIS A 202 24.18 -20.34 9.65
C HIS A 202 25.11 -19.19 10.05
N THR A 203 25.83 -19.37 11.14
CA THR A 203 26.58 -18.29 11.81
C THR A 203 27.55 -17.57 10.87
N ARG A 204 28.34 -18.29 10.06
CA ARG A 204 29.31 -17.65 9.15
C ARG A 204 28.66 -16.70 8.13
N HIS A 205 27.57 -17.11 7.47
CA HIS A 205 26.82 -16.23 6.56
C HIS A 205 26.37 -14.94 7.22
N LEU A 206 25.87 -15.00 8.47
CA LEU A 206 25.42 -13.81 9.17
C LEU A 206 26.59 -12.94 9.64
N VAL A 207 27.72 -13.53 10.04
CA VAL A 207 28.96 -12.80 10.36
C VAL A 207 29.46 -12.04 9.13
N ASP A 208 29.55 -12.72 7.98
CA ASP A 208 30.02 -12.12 6.73
C ASP A 208 29.11 -10.96 6.30
N ALA A 209 27.79 -11.14 6.41
CA ALA A 209 26.81 -10.11 6.12
C ALA A 209 26.91 -8.90 7.08
N ILE A 210 27.09 -9.13 8.39
CA ILE A 210 27.29 -8.06 9.40
C ILE A 210 28.57 -7.27 9.12
N ASN A 211 29.65 -7.95 8.76
CA ASN A 211 30.91 -7.30 8.40
C ASN A 211 30.75 -6.49 7.11
N PHE A 212 30.06 -7.03 6.10
CA PHE A 212 29.77 -6.34 4.84
C PHE A 212 29.02 -5.02 5.09
N ILE A 213 27.93 -5.03 5.85
CA ILE A 213 27.16 -3.81 6.13
C ILE A 213 27.89 -2.81 7.05
N SER A 214 28.96 -3.25 7.71
CA SER A 214 29.80 -2.38 8.54
C SER A 214 30.74 -1.51 7.70
N ASP A 215 30.99 -1.87 6.44
CA ASP A 215 31.86 -1.16 5.50
C ASP A 215 31.36 0.27 5.22
N ALA A 216 32.27 1.23 5.18
CA ALA A 216 31.96 2.64 4.99
C ALA A 216 31.34 2.93 3.61
N ASN A 217 31.71 2.19 2.58
CA ASN A 217 31.15 2.35 1.23
C ASN A 217 29.69 1.89 1.18
N VAL A 218 29.36 0.77 1.85
CA VAL A 218 27.98 0.27 1.92
C VAL A 218 27.09 1.26 2.68
N LYS A 219 27.59 1.83 3.78
CA LYS A 219 26.93 2.93 4.50
C LYS A 219 26.72 4.16 3.61
N ALA A 220 27.74 4.57 2.86
CA ALA A 220 27.63 5.71 1.95
C ALA A 220 26.58 5.47 0.85
N ARG A 221 26.50 4.25 0.30
CA ARG A 221 25.46 3.87 -0.66
C ARG A 221 24.05 3.93 -0.07
N ALA A 222 23.85 3.38 1.12
CA ALA A 222 22.57 3.47 1.81
C ALA A 222 22.16 4.93 2.06
N GLN A 223 23.09 5.80 2.45
CA GLN A 223 22.85 7.24 2.62
C GLN A 223 22.53 7.96 1.31
N GLU A 224 23.15 7.58 0.19
CA GLU A 224 22.83 8.12 -1.13
C GLU A 224 21.39 7.81 -1.54
N ILE A 225 20.96 6.55 -1.36
CA ILE A 225 19.59 6.10 -1.62
C ILE A 225 18.61 6.85 -0.73
N SER A 226 18.91 6.93 0.56
CA SER A 226 18.12 7.65 1.55
C SER A 226 17.87 9.11 1.18
N ARG A 227 18.90 9.81 0.69
CA ARG A 227 18.76 11.20 0.22
C ARG A 227 17.75 11.30 -0.91
N LYS A 228 17.85 10.42 -1.92
CA LYS A 228 16.91 10.41 -3.05
C LYS A 228 15.49 10.09 -2.59
N MET A 229 15.32 9.10 -1.71
CA MET A 229 14.01 8.71 -1.17
C MET A 229 13.36 9.80 -0.30
N ARG A 230 14.15 10.63 0.40
CA ARG A 230 13.62 11.74 1.21
C ARG A 230 13.03 12.86 0.37
N ASP A 231 13.52 13.04 -0.86
CA ASP A 231 12.99 14.03 -1.82
C ASP A 231 11.73 13.52 -2.54
N GLU A 232 11.31 12.28 -2.29
CA GLU A 232 10.10 11.68 -2.87
C GLU A 232 8.85 11.96 -2.02
N HIS A 233 7.79 12.44 -2.68
CA HIS A 233 6.48 12.70 -2.08
C HIS A 233 5.45 11.65 -2.52
N GLY A 234 5.64 10.40 -2.06
CA GLY A 234 4.88 9.22 -2.50
C GLY A 234 3.36 9.41 -2.53
N CYS A 235 2.78 9.87 -1.42
CA CYS A 235 1.32 10.07 -1.30
C CYS A 235 0.79 11.13 -2.27
N GLU A 236 1.51 12.26 -2.42
CA GLU A 236 1.11 13.34 -3.33
C GLU A 236 1.24 12.90 -4.81
N ALA A 237 2.31 12.19 -5.14
CA ALA A 237 2.54 11.64 -6.46
C ALA A 237 1.49 10.57 -6.81
N ALA A 238 1.09 9.72 -5.87
CA ALA A 238 0.02 8.75 -6.05
C ALA A 238 -1.33 9.43 -6.26
N MET A 239 -1.64 10.49 -5.49
CA MET A 239 -2.86 11.26 -5.67
C MET A 239 -2.91 11.94 -7.04
N ARG A 240 -1.78 12.50 -7.48
CA ARG A 240 -1.65 13.08 -8.82
C ARG A 240 -1.86 12.03 -9.91
N SER A 241 -1.21 10.87 -9.80
CA SER A 241 -1.37 9.75 -10.73
C SER A 241 -2.83 9.30 -10.78
N PHE A 242 -3.48 9.12 -9.63
CA PHE A 242 -4.90 8.77 -9.56
C PHE A 242 -5.78 9.77 -10.31
N HIS A 243 -5.65 11.07 -10.01
CA HIS A 243 -6.46 12.10 -10.67
C HIS A 243 -6.19 12.24 -12.18
N GLN A 244 -4.95 12.03 -12.63
CA GLN A 244 -4.61 12.07 -14.06
C GLN A 244 -5.31 10.96 -14.86
N GLN A 245 -5.65 9.85 -14.21
CA GLN A 245 -6.28 8.70 -14.86
C GLN A 245 -7.81 8.75 -14.80
N LEU A 246 -8.41 9.72 -14.10
CA LEU A 246 -9.86 9.88 -14.02
C LEU A 246 -10.40 10.69 -15.21
N PRO A 247 -11.45 10.21 -15.90
CA PRO A 247 -12.13 10.99 -16.93
C PRO A 247 -13.10 11.99 -16.27
N LEU A 248 -12.55 13.05 -15.66
CA LEU A 248 -13.31 13.99 -14.81
C LEU A 248 -14.54 14.58 -15.53
N ASP A 249 -14.40 15.00 -16.79
CA ASP A 249 -15.51 15.54 -17.59
C ASP A 249 -16.64 14.51 -17.78
N ALA A 250 -16.29 13.24 -17.99
CA ALA A 250 -17.27 12.17 -18.11
C ALA A 250 -17.94 11.87 -16.76
N MET A 251 -17.22 12.05 -15.66
CA MET A 251 -17.69 11.86 -14.29
C MET A 251 -18.56 12.99 -13.75
N GLN A 252 -18.60 14.16 -14.39
CA GLN A 252 -19.40 15.28 -13.91
C GLN A 252 -20.92 14.98 -14.02
N SER A 253 -21.66 15.42 -12.99
CA SER A 253 -23.12 15.42 -12.96
C SER A 253 -23.66 16.70 -13.61
N ASP A 254 -24.72 16.57 -14.41
CA ASP A 254 -25.18 17.66 -15.28
C ASP A 254 -26.01 18.72 -14.54
N LEU A 255 -26.54 18.37 -13.37
CA LEU A 255 -27.35 19.28 -12.55
C LEU A 255 -26.56 19.89 -11.38
N GLU A 256 -25.35 19.38 -11.12
CA GLU A 256 -24.59 19.63 -9.90
C GLU A 256 -23.15 19.08 -10.04
N GLU A 257 -22.13 19.83 -9.58
CA GLU A 257 -20.71 19.51 -9.85
C GLU A 257 -19.92 18.90 -8.68
N THR A 258 -20.44 18.92 -7.44
CA THR A 258 -19.75 18.47 -6.22
C THR A 258 -19.51 16.97 -6.19
N TYR A 259 -20.47 16.18 -6.68
CA TYR A 259 -20.37 14.71 -6.67
C TYR A 259 -20.35 14.13 -8.07
N PRO A 260 -19.60 13.03 -8.29
CA PRO A 260 -19.58 12.37 -9.58
C PRO A 260 -20.95 11.78 -9.93
N ALA A 261 -21.27 11.78 -11.21
CA ALA A 261 -22.42 11.10 -11.78
C ALA A 261 -22.36 9.61 -11.46
N CYS A 262 -23.44 9.10 -10.86
CA CYS A 262 -23.62 7.68 -10.56
C CYS A 262 -24.72 7.06 -11.44
N TYR A 263 -25.63 7.89 -11.95
CA TYR A 263 -26.79 7.45 -12.72
C TYR A 263 -26.95 8.26 -14.01
N ARG A 264 -27.51 7.62 -15.03
CA ARG A 264 -28.02 8.23 -16.25
C ARG A 264 -29.53 8.19 -16.22
N ILE A 265 -30.17 9.25 -16.71
CA ILE A 265 -31.61 9.29 -16.96
C ILE A 265 -31.80 9.43 -18.48
N PRO A 266 -31.84 8.31 -19.24
CA PRO A 266 -31.81 8.34 -20.70
C PRO A 266 -32.91 9.19 -21.33
N LYS A 267 -34.10 9.19 -20.71
CA LYS A 267 -35.25 9.98 -21.15
C LYS A 267 -34.94 11.47 -21.31
N TYR A 268 -34.08 12.00 -20.43
CA TYR A 268 -33.70 13.42 -20.43
C TYR A 268 -32.26 13.65 -20.89
N GLY A 269 -31.54 12.60 -21.27
CA GLY A 269 -30.13 12.69 -21.67
C GLY A 269 -29.18 13.13 -20.54
N LEU A 270 -29.58 12.99 -19.28
CA LEU A 270 -28.82 13.48 -18.13
C LEU A 270 -27.96 12.41 -17.47
N LYS A 271 -26.86 12.84 -16.86
CA LYS A 271 -26.05 12.16 -15.87
C LYS A 271 -26.21 12.88 -14.53
N VAL A 272 -26.52 12.16 -13.47
CA VAL A 272 -26.76 12.75 -12.14
C VAL A 272 -25.98 12.01 -11.07
N SER A 273 -25.55 12.76 -10.06
CA SER A 273 -24.91 12.20 -8.87
C SER A 273 -25.92 11.49 -7.99
N TRP A 274 -25.44 10.65 -7.06
CA TRP A 274 -26.33 9.90 -6.17
C TRP A 274 -27.25 10.79 -5.30
N PRO A 275 -26.84 11.95 -4.74
CA PRO A 275 -27.75 12.75 -3.93
C PRO A 275 -28.77 13.49 -4.80
N VAL A 276 -28.41 13.88 -6.03
CA VAL A 276 -29.36 14.44 -7.01
C VAL A 276 -30.42 13.41 -7.36
N ALA A 277 -30.04 12.16 -7.66
CA ALA A 277 -31.00 11.09 -7.93
C ALA A 277 -31.98 10.88 -6.76
N GLN A 278 -31.51 10.93 -5.51
CA GLN A 278 -32.37 10.83 -4.33
C GLN A 278 -33.36 12.00 -4.21
N ILE A 279 -32.93 13.24 -4.51
CA ILE A 279 -33.83 14.40 -4.53
C ILE A 279 -34.93 14.19 -5.57
N LEU A 280 -34.58 13.78 -6.80
CA LEU A 280 -35.54 13.62 -7.89
C LEU A 280 -36.54 12.48 -7.63
N LEU A 281 -36.09 11.39 -7.00
CA LEU A 281 -36.96 10.30 -6.54
C LEU A 281 -37.91 10.78 -5.43
N GLY A 282 -37.40 11.58 -4.48
CA GLY A 282 -38.18 12.09 -3.34
C GLY A 282 -39.27 13.09 -3.73
N VAL A 283 -39.12 13.79 -4.84
CA VAL A 283 -40.16 14.66 -5.43
C VAL A 283 -40.93 13.98 -6.56
N GLU A 284 -40.78 12.67 -6.71
CA GLU A 284 -41.50 11.82 -7.70
C GLU A 284 -41.36 12.31 -9.15
N SER A 285 -40.27 13.02 -9.48
CA SER A 285 -40.02 13.55 -10.83
C SER A 285 -39.30 12.53 -11.73
N VAL A 286 -38.72 11.49 -11.13
CA VAL A 286 -38.21 10.27 -11.78
C VAL A 286 -38.53 9.07 -10.90
N PHE A 287 -38.57 7.88 -11.49
CA PHE A 287 -38.73 6.60 -10.78
C PHE A 287 -37.45 5.78 -10.82
N LEU A 288 -37.36 4.73 -10.00
CA LEU A 288 -36.18 3.88 -9.94
C LEU A 288 -35.81 3.26 -11.29
N ASP A 289 -36.82 2.87 -12.06
CA ASP A 289 -36.66 2.25 -13.38
C ASP A 289 -36.15 3.25 -14.43
N ASP A 290 -36.22 4.55 -14.17
CA ASP A 290 -35.65 5.59 -15.03
C ASP A 290 -34.12 5.76 -14.86
N LEU A 291 -33.54 5.19 -13.79
CA LEU A 291 -32.12 5.34 -13.45
C LEU A 291 -31.30 4.16 -13.98
N LEU A 292 -30.35 4.43 -14.87
CA LEU A 292 -29.35 3.45 -15.29
C LEU A 292 -27.99 3.77 -14.64
N PRO A 293 -27.18 2.78 -14.23
CA PRO A 293 -25.82 3.05 -13.76
C PRO A 293 -24.99 3.85 -14.77
N CYS A 294 -24.27 4.86 -14.29
CA CYS A 294 -23.37 5.67 -15.11
C CYS A 294 -21.95 5.08 -15.06
N ALA A 295 -21.62 4.19 -15.99
CA ALA A 295 -20.25 3.71 -16.17
C ALA A 295 -19.47 4.69 -17.05
N THR A 296 -18.64 5.53 -16.44
CA THR A 296 -17.86 6.57 -17.12
C THR A 296 -16.59 6.02 -17.77
N CYS A 297 -16.10 4.91 -17.26
CA CYS A 297 -15.04 4.09 -17.85
C CYS A 297 -15.30 2.63 -17.52
N GLU A 298 -15.08 1.74 -18.49
CA GLU A 298 -15.21 0.29 -18.31
C GLU A 298 -13.98 -0.42 -18.84
N TRP A 299 -13.34 -1.21 -17.97
CA TRP A 299 -12.27 -2.12 -18.33
C TRP A 299 -12.83 -3.52 -18.41
N ASN A 300 -13.41 -3.86 -19.56
CA ASN A 300 -14.15 -5.09 -19.76
C ASN A 300 -13.40 -6.09 -20.66
N PRO A 301 -12.96 -7.24 -20.13
CA PRO A 301 -12.34 -8.28 -20.96
C PRO A 301 -13.36 -9.16 -21.72
N ALA A 302 -14.67 -9.07 -21.43
CA ALA A 302 -15.74 -9.80 -22.12
C ALA A 302 -17.02 -8.95 -22.15
N LYS A 303 -17.21 -8.18 -23.24
CA LYS A 303 -18.34 -7.25 -23.43
C LYS A 303 -19.70 -7.88 -23.08
N SER A 304 -20.25 -7.50 -21.93
CA SER A 304 -21.67 -7.35 -21.57
C SER A 304 -21.85 -7.48 -20.05
N PHE A 305 -22.43 -6.47 -19.42
CA PHE A 305 -22.94 -6.56 -18.05
C PHE A 305 -24.33 -5.97 -17.97
N ASN A 306 -25.20 -6.65 -17.22
CA ASN A 306 -26.27 -6.00 -16.48
C ASN A 306 -25.65 -5.53 -15.17
N LEU A 307 -25.19 -4.28 -15.11
CA LEU A 307 -25.01 -3.62 -13.82
C LEU A 307 -26.41 -3.49 -13.23
N SER A 308 -26.75 -4.31 -12.23
CA SER A 308 -27.89 -3.98 -11.39
C SER A 308 -27.59 -2.64 -10.72
N ILE A 309 -28.59 -1.76 -10.63
CA ILE A 309 -28.50 -0.59 -9.76
C ILE A 309 -28.04 -1.14 -8.40
N PRO A 310 -26.81 -0.82 -7.92
CA PRO A 310 -26.39 -1.24 -6.60
C PRO A 310 -27.50 -0.81 -5.66
N PRO A 311 -28.00 -1.66 -4.74
CA PRO A 311 -29.21 -1.38 -3.97
C PRO A 311 -29.10 0.05 -3.45
N LEU A 312 -29.81 0.97 -4.13
CA LEU A 312 -29.66 2.43 -4.04
C LEU A 312 -29.30 2.75 -2.62
N TYR A 313 -28.06 3.17 -2.29
CA TYR A 313 -27.58 3.38 -0.91
C TYR A 313 -28.74 3.52 0.10
N ARG A 314 -29.28 2.37 0.55
CA ARG A 314 -30.69 2.25 1.01
C ARG A 314 -30.71 2.46 2.52
N THR A 315 -29.95 3.45 2.94
CA THR A 315 -29.91 3.91 4.31
C THR A 315 -30.81 5.14 4.37
N PRO A 316 -32.10 5.00 4.72
CA PRO A 316 -33.00 6.12 4.96
C PRO A 316 -32.44 7.13 5.99
N ASP A 317 -31.44 6.74 6.78
CA ASP A 317 -30.82 7.54 7.83
C ASP A 317 -29.70 8.48 7.34
N ARG A 318 -29.34 8.46 6.05
CA ARG A 318 -28.29 9.34 5.53
C ARG A 318 -28.86 10.71 5.18
N VAL A 319 -28.51 11.72 5.98
CA VAL A 319 -28.82 13.12 5.69
C VAL A 319 -28.22 13.48 4.32
N LEU A 320 -29.07 13.94 3.40
CA LEU A 320 -28.61 14.47 2.12
C LEU A 320 -27.64 15.65 2.37
N PRO A 321 -26.51 15.71 1.66
CA PRO A 321 -25.48 16.73 1.88
C PRO A 321 -25.88 18.15 1.39
N TYR A 322 -27.16 18.36 1.06
CA TYR A 322 -27.68 19.60 0.50
C TYR A 322 -28.68 20.29 1.43
N THR A 323 -28.49 21.59 1.57
CA THR A 323 -29.45 22.52 2.16
C THR A 323 -30.74 22.59 1.32
N GLU A 324 -31.84 23.07 1.93
CA GLU A 324 -33.11 23.27 1.23
C GLU A 324 -32.98 24.17 -0.01
N ASP A 325 -32.16 25.23 0.05
CA ASP A 325 -31.97 26.11 -1.10
C ASP A 325 -31.20 25.43 -2.24
N GLN A 326 -30.21 24.59 -1.92
CA GLN A 326 -29.52 23.78 -2.93
C GLN A 326 -30.47 22.76 -3.57
N ARG A 327 -31.34 22.12 -2.79
CA ARG A 327 -32.37 21.19 -3.31
C ARG A 327 -33.31 21.89 -4.27
N LYS A 328 -33.82 23.07 -3.91
CA LYS A 328 -34.70 23.88 -4.78
C LYS A 328 -34.02 24.24 -6.10
N LYS A 329 -32.74 24.61 -6.07
CA LYS A 329 -31.95 24.91 -7.28
C LYS A 329 -31.82 23.68 -8.19
N ILE A 330 -31.52 22.50 -7.61
CA ILE A 330 -31.42 21.24 -8.35
C ILE A 330 -32.78 20.90 -9.02
N ILE A 331 -33.89 21.02 -8.29
CA ILE A 331 -35.24 20.75 -8.80
C ILE A 331 -35.61 21.72 -9.92
N ALA A 332 -35.31 23.01 -9.76
CA ALA A 332 -35.54 24.02 -10.78
C ALA A 332 -34.73 23.75 -12.05
N ALA A 333 -33.44 23.45 -11.92
CA ALA A 333 -32.58 23.07 -13.04
C ALA A 333 -33.10 21.84 -13.78
N PHE A 334 -33.62 20.83 -13.06
CA PHE A 334 -34.23 19.67 -13.67
C PHE A 334 -35.54 19.99 -14.40
N SER A 335 -36.38 20.85 -13.83
CA SER A 335 -37.63 21.30 -14.46
C SER A 335 -37.37 22.03 -15.78
N ASP A 336 -36.32 22.85 -15.85
CA ASP A 336 -35.89 23.50 -17.08
C ASP A 336 -35.47 22.49 -18.17
N VAL A 337 -34.86 21.35 -17.77
CA VAL A 337 -34.53 20.27 -18.70
C VAL A 337 -35.79 19.59 -19.20
N ILE A 338 -36.73 19.25 -18.32
CA ILE A 338 -38.01 18.61 -18.69
C ILE A 338 -38.75 19.47 -19.72
N ASN A 339 -38.81 20.78 -19.50
CA ASN A 339 -39.51 21.72 -20.38
C ASN A 339 -38.90 21.83 -21.79
N LYS A 340 -37.65 21.40 -21.97
CA LYS A 340 -36.94 21.43 -23.27
C LYS A 340 -37.01 20.11 -24.03
N VAL A 341 -37.44 19.01 -23.40
CA VAL A 341 -37.60 17.71 -24.06
C VAL A 341 -38.95 17.69 -24.79
N PRO A 342 -39.00 17.38 -26.10
CA PRO A 342 -40.26 17.32 -26.82
C PRO A 342 -41.20 16.30 -26.17
N GLN A 343 -42.40 16.72 -25.79
CA GLN A 343 -43.42 15.78 -25.34
C GLN A 343 -43.88 14.97 -26.56
N LYS A 344 -43.67 13.65 -26.50
CA LYS A 344 -44.13 12.70 -27.52
C LYS A 344 -45.57 12.31 -27.29
#